data_AF-A0A9W7XXR7-F1
#
_entry.id   AF-A0A9W7XXR7-F1
#
_cell.length_a   1.000
_cell.length_b   1.000
_cell.length_c   1.000
_cell.angle_alpha   90.00
_cell.angle_beta   90.00
_cell.angle_gamma   90.00
#
_symmetry.space_group_name_H-M   'P 1'
#
loop_
_entity.id
_entity.type
_entity.pdbx_description
1 polymer ?
#
loop_
_entity_poly.entity_id
_entity_poly.type
_entity_poly.pdbx_seq_one_letter_code
_entity_poly.pdbx_strand_id
1 'polypeptide(L)' 'MRAWAFPYMKLMHPFILGGVATFFAFSKIQNTMCEAEIYANDPRNPKYAEIQARKHRAEGH' A
#
# COMPACT_ATOMS: atom_id res chain seq x y z
N MET A 1 -21.62 19.25 23.04
CA MET A 1 -20.80 18.76 24.17
C MET A 1 -19.45 19.48 24.13
N ARG A 2 -18.90 19.92 25.27
CA ARG A 2 -17.59 20.61 25.31
C ARG A 2 -16.45 19.59 25.29
N ALA A 3 -15.50 19.73 24.37
CA ALA A 3 -14.32 18.87 24.30
C ALA A 3 -13.34 19.19 25.45
N TRP A 4 -12.89 18.16 26.15
CA TRP A 4 -11.88 18.25 27.20
C TRP A 4 -10.57 17.64 26.71
N ALA A 5 -9.46 18.33 26.97
CA ALA A 5 -8.13 17.90 26.53
C ALA A 5 -7.61 16.77 27.44
N PHE A 6 -8.09 15.55 27.22
CA PHE A 6 -7.47 14.36 27.80
C PHE A 6 -6.20 14.00 27.01
N PRO A 7 -5.11 13.57 27.68
CA PRO A 7 -3.83 13.29 27.03
C PRO A 7 -3.85 11.96 26.25
N TYR A 8 -4.78 11.79 25.31
CA TYR A 8 -4.97 10.56 24.54
C TYR A 8 -3.74 10.20 23.70
N MET A 9 -3.06 11.19 23.11
CA MET A 9 -1.85 10.97 22.30
C MET A 9 -0.72 10.33 23.10
N LYS A 10 -0.58 10.65 24.40
CA LYS A 10 0.45 10.07 25.26
C LYS A 10 0.24 8.58 25.50
N LEU A 11 -1.00 8.11 25.49
CA LEU A 11 -1.31 6.69 25.64
C LEU A 11 -1.35 5.96 24.28
N MET A 12 -1.82 6.62 23.23
CA MET A 12 -2.04 5.99 21.93
C MET A 12 -0.81 5.95 21.02
N HIS A 13 0.25 6.71 21.30
CA HIS A 13 1.44 6.75 20.45
C HIS A 13 2.07 5.39 20.10
N PRO A 14 2.19 4.36 20.97
CA PRO A 14 2.78 3.09 20.57
C PRO A 14 1.90 2.34 19.56
N PHE A 15 0.58 2.47 19.67
CA PHE A 15 -0.36 1.87 18.71
C PHE A 15 -0.34 2.57 17.37
N ILE A 16 -0.22 3.91 17.37
CA ILE A 16 -0.06 4.69 16.14
C ILE A 16 1.25 4.30 15.45
N LEU A 17 2.36 4.23 16.20
CA LEU A 17 3.66 3.83 15.65
C LEU A 17 3.63 2.40 15.10
N GLY A 18 3.04 1.46 15.84
CA GLY A 18 2.84 0.09 15.37
C GLY A 18 1.97 0.03 14.11
N GLY A 19 0.86 0.76 14.09
CA GLY A 19 -0.03 0.84 12.94
C GLY A 19 0.65 1.40 11.69
N VAL A 20 1.46 2.46 11.85
CA VAL A 20 2.26 3.02 10.74
C VAL A 20 3.30 2.01 10.25
N ALA A 21 3.98 1.32 11.16
CA ALA A 21 4.97 0.30 10.79
C ALA A 21 4.32 -0.87 10.02
N THR A 22 3.19 -1.40 10.51
CA THR A 22 2.44 -2.45 9.83
C THR A 22 1.92 -1.97 8.49
N PHE A 23 1.35 -0.76 8.42
CA PHE A 23 0.85 -0.20 7.17
C PHE A 23 1.95 -0.09 6.12
N PHE A 24 3.15 0.36 6.50
CA PHE A 24 4.29 0.43 5.59
C PHE A 24 4.74 -0.96 5.11
N ALA A 25 4.79 -1.93 6.01
CA ALA A 25 5.16 -3.31 5.66
C ALA A 25 4.16 -3.93 4.67
N PHE A 26 2.86 -3.81 4.96
CA PHE A 26 1.81 -4.34 4.09
C PHE A 26 1.72 -3.60 2.76
N SER A 27 1.95 -2.28 2.74
CA SER A 27 2.00 -1.52 1.49
C SER A 27 3.09 -2.05 0.55
N LYS A 28 4.28 -2.38 1.06
CA LYS A 28 5.34 -3.01 0.26
C LYS A 28 4.94 -4.40 -0.24
N ILE A 29 4.39 -5.23 0.63
CA ILE A 29 3.96 -6.58 0.25
C ILE A 29 2.89 -6.53 -0.84
N GLN A 30 1.87 -5.69 -0.68
CA GLN A 30 0.82 -5.49 -1.68
C GLN A 30 1.39 -5.05 -3.02
N ASN A 31 2.35 -4.11 -3.01
CA ASN A 31 3.02 -3.66 -4.23
C ASN A 31 3.73 -4.80 -4.98
N THR A 32 4.38 -5.71 -4.25
CA THR A 32 5.02 -6.90 -4.85
C THR A 32 4.01 -7.93 -5.34
N MET A 33 2.90 -8.11 -4.63
CA MET A 33 1.86 -9.07 -5.02
C MET A 33 1.11 -8.63 -6.29
N CYS A 34 0.90 -7.33 -6.46
CA CYS A 34 0.33 -6.77 -7.70
C CYS A 34 1.21 -7.02 -8.92
N GLU A 35 2.51 -7.26 -8.75
CA GLU A 35 3.46 -7.51 -9.84
C GLU A 35 3.66 -9.02 -10.12
N ALA A 36 3.10 -9.89 -9.26
CA ALA A 36 3.18 -11.33 -9.44
C ALA A 36 2.39 -11.79 -10.69
N GLU A 37 2.87 -12.83 -11.37
CA GLU A 37 2.35 -13.30 -12.66
C GLU A 37 0.84 -13.60 -12.67
N ILE A 38 0.31 -14.08 -11.54
CA ILE A 38 -1.11 -14.41 -11.35
C ILE A 38 -1.99 -13.16 -11.38
N TYR A 39 -1.49 -12.01 -10.88
CA TYR A 39 -2.26 -10.77 -10.72
C TYR A 39 -1.84 -9.67 -11.70
N ALA A 40 -0.71 -9.82 -12.37
CA ALA A 40 -0.14 -8.83 -13.29
C ALA A 40 -1.03 -8.57 -14.52
N ASN A 41 -1.85 -9.56 -14.92
CA ASN A 41 -2.73 -9.49 -16.08
C ASN A 41 -4.21 -9.26 -15.72
N ASP A 42 -4.56 -9.11 -14.44
CA ASP A 42 -5.93 -8.83 -14.03
C ASP A 42 -6.24 -7.33 -14.27
N PRO A 43 -7.27 -6.98 -15.07
CA PRO A 43 -7.66 -5.59 -15.32
C PRO A 43 -8.13 -4.83 -14.06
N ARG A 44 -8.45 -5.53 -12.96
CA ARG A 44 -8.81 -4.91 -11.67
C ARG A 44 -7.61 -4.51 -10.84
N ASN A 45 -6.41 -4.91 -11.24
CA ASN A 45 -5.19 -4.54 -10.55
C ASN A 45 -4.94 -3.03 -10.70
N PRO A 46 -4.82 -2.26 -9.61
CA PRO A 46 -4.57 -0.82 -9.69
C PRO A 46 -3.28 -0.46 -10.44
N LYS A 47 -2.32 -1.39 -10.53
CA LYS A 47 -1.07 -1.21 -11.29
C LYS A 47 -1.12 -1.74 -12.73
N TYR A 48 -2.28 -2.21 -13.21
CA TYR A 48 -2.40 -2.85 -14.52
C TYR A 48 -1.84 -1.97 -15.65
N ALA A 49 -2.23 -0.70 -15.72
CA ALA A 49 -1.78 0.22 -16.77
C ALA A 49 -0.25 0.38 -16.81
N GLU A 50 0.40 0.50 -15.64
CA GLU A 50 1.85 0.63 -15.53
C GLU A 50 2.57 -0.67 -15.91
N ILE A 51 2.01 -1.82 -15.54
CA ILE A 51 2.57 -3.13 -15.86
C ILE A 51 2.49 -3.39 -17.37
N GLN A 52 1.35 -3.14 -18.00
CA GLN A 52 1.19 -3.32 -19.45
C GLN A 52 2.05 -2.34 -20.25
N ALA A 53 2.14 -1.07 -19.84
CA ALA A 53 3.05 -0.11 -20.45
C ALA A 53 4.51 -0.56 -20.38
N ARG A 54 4.91 -1.20 -19.27
CA ARG A 54 6.26 -1.77 -19.11
C ARG A 54 6.48 -2.99 -20.01
N LYS A 55 5.48 -3.86 -20.15
CA LYS A 55 5.52 -5.02 -21.07
C LYS A 55 5.63 -4.59 -22.53
N HIS A 56 4.77 -3.68 -22.98
CA HIS A 56 4.83 -3.15 -24.35
C HIS A 56 6.16 -2.44 -24.65
N ARG A 57 6.75 -1.73 -23.68
CA ARG A 57 8.09 -1.14 -23.84
C ARG A 57 9.18 -2.21 -23.97
N ALA A 58 9.07 -3.32 -23.26
CA ALA A 58 10.03 -4.42 -23.33
C ALA A 58 9.91 -5.23 -24.64
N GLU A 59 8.73 -5.29 -25.24
CA GLU A 59 8.45 -5.97 -26.52
C GLU A 59 8.75 -5.12 -27.76
N GLY A 60 8.92 -3.79 -27.58
CA GLY A 60 9.19 -2.82 -28.66
C GLY A 60 10.67 -2.60 -29.00
N HIS A 61 11.56 -3.48 -28.54
CA HIS A 61 13.00 -3.53 -28.84
C HIS A 61 13.37 -4.92 -29.35
#